data_AF-A0A967X4I4-F1
#
_entry.id   AF-A0A967X4I4-F1
#
_cell.length_a   1.000
_cell.length_b   1.000
_cell.length_c   1.000
_cell.angle_alpha   90.00
_cell.angle_beta   90.00
_cell.angle_gamma   90.00
#
_symmetry.space_group_name_H-M   'P 1'
#
loop_
_entity.id
_entity.type
_entity.pdbx_description
1 polymer ?
#
loop_
_entity_poly.entity_id
_entity_poly.type
_entity_poly.pdbx_seq_one_letter_code
_entity_poly.pdbx_strand_id
1 'polypeptide(L)'
;TTIHCDHLIEARSDGASDLRESLAENGEVYDFLRSAAARYGAGFWGPGAGIIHQVVLENYAFPGGMMIGTDSHTPNAGGLGTCAVGVGGADAVDVMAGLPWELLYPKRIAVYLTGEMSGWTAPKDVILY
;
A
#
# COMPACT_ATOMS: atom_id res chain seq x y z
N THR A 1 10.83 4.45 -4.65
CA THR A 1 9.44 4.91 -4.82
C THR A 1 8.76 4.08 -5.88
N THR A 2 7.51 3.67 -5.66
CA THR A 2 6.71 2.86 -6.60
C THR A 2 5.27 3.35 -6.63
N ILE A 3 4.63 3.30 -7.80
CA ILE A 3 3.21 3.58 -8.01
C ILE A 3 2.48 2.25 -8.26
N HIS A 4 1.27 2.10 -7.72
CA HIS A 4 0.43 0.90 -7.84
C HIS A 4 -0.95 1.29 -8.38
N CYS A 5 -1.42 0.61 -9.42
CA CYS A 5 -2.71 0.87 -10.07
C CYS A 5 -3.78 -0.15 -9.65
N ASP A 6 -4.36 0.04 -8.48
CA ASP A 6 -5.32 -0.89 -7.85
C ASP A 6 -6.68 -0.27 -7.51
N HIS A 7 -6.80 1.06 -7.48
CA HIS A 7 -8.02 1.75 -7.04
C HIS A 7 -9.05 2.04 -8.14
N LEU A 8 -8.68 1.90 -9.41
CA LEU A 8 -9.51 2.31 -10.55
C LEU A 8 -10.09 1.13 -11.35
N ILE A 9 -9.98 -0.10 -10.81
CA ILE A 9 -10.64 -1.27 -11.39
C ILE A 9 -11.97 -1.45 -10.68
N GLU A 10 -13.08 -1.22 -11.40
CA GLU A 10 -14.42 -1.36 -10.84
C GLU A 10 -14.91 -2.81 -10.99
N ALA A 11 -15.37 -3.41 -9.90
CA ALA A 11 -16.01 -4.73 -9.95
C ALA A 11 -17.44 -4.61 -10.49
N ARG A 12 -17.72 -5.28 -11.60
CA ARG A 12 -19.03 -5.28 -12.29
C ARG A 12 -19.53 -6.69 -12.56
N SER A 13 -18.67 -7.55 -13.11
CA SER A 13 -19.05 -8.85 -13.65
C SER A 13 -18.06 -9.95 -13.30
N ASP A 14 -16.85 -9.88 -13.81
CA ASP A 14 -15.77 -10.83 -13.53
C ASP A 14 -14.40 -10.17 -13.68
N GLY A 15 -13.38 -10.75 -13.05
CA GLY A 15 -12.06 -10.11 -12.97
C GLY A 15 -11.40 -9.81 -14.33
N ALA A 16 -11.66 -10.61 -15.37
CA ALA A 16 -11.02 -10.41 -16.67
C ALA A 16 -11.75 -9.34 -17.50
N SER A 17 -13.08 -9.37 -17.53
CA SER A 17 -13.89 -8.35 -18.20
C SER A 17 -13.72 -6.98 -17.53
N ASP A 18 -13.79 -6.94 -16.20
CA ASP A 18 -13.74 -5.72 -15.40
C ASP A 18 -12.38 -5.02 -15.53
N LEU A 19 -11.27 -5.78 -15.55
CA LEU A 19 -9.94 -5.25 -15.81
C LEU A 19 -9.84 -4.64 -17.20
N ARG A 20 -10.34 -5.34 -18.23
CA ARG A 20 -10.29 -4.85 -19.62
C ARG A 20 -11.12 -3.58 -19.81
N GLU A 21 -12.30 -3.50 -19.21
CA GLU A 21 -13.15 -2.31 -19.26
C GLU A 21 -12.49 -1.14 -18.53
N SER A 22 -11.98 -1.38 -17.32
CA SER A 22 -11.31 -0.36 -16.51
C SER A 22 -10.04 0.17 -17.18
N LEU A 23 -9.31 -0.67 -17.94
CA LEU A 23 -8.18 -0.26 -18.78
C LEU A 23 -8.60 0.70 -19.90
N ALA A 24 -9.76 0.47 -20.52
CA ALA A 24 -10.28 1.35 -21.55
C ALA A 24 -10.77 2.69 -20.97
N GLU A 25 -11.42 2.66 -19.80
CA GLU A 25 -11.99 3.83 -19.15
C GLU A 25 -10.92 4.75 -18.54
N ASN A 26 -9.88 4.17 -17.94
CA ASN A 26 -8.87 4.92 -17.17
C ASN A 26 -7.52 5.05 -17.90
N GLY A 27 -7.48 4.78 -19.21
CA GLY A 27 -6.24 4.76 -20.01
C GLY A 27 -5.41 6.03 -19.88
N GLU A 28 -6.05 7.20 -19.88
CA GLU A 28 -5.37 8.50 -19.70
C GLU A 28 -4.61 8.57 -18.37
N VAL A 29 -5.24 8.14 -17.27
CA VAL A 29 -4.64 8.17 -15.93
C VAL A 29 -3.46 7.20 -15.85
N TYR A 30 -3.61 5.98 -16.38
CA TYR A 30 -2.53 5.00 -16.40
C TYR A 30 -1.34 5.44 -17.26
N ASP A 31 -1.59 6.10 -18.38
CA ASP A 31 -0.54 6.66 -19.24
C ASP A 31 0.20 7.82 -18.57
N PHE A 32 -0.53 8.71 -17.90
CA PHE A 32 0.08 9.76 -17.09
C PHE A 32 0.97 9.17 -15.99
N LEU A 33 0.46 8.23 -15.19
CA LEU A 33 1.22 7.65 -14.08
C LEU A 33 2.45 6.88 -14.58
N ARG A 34 2.31 6.11 -15.66
CA ARG A 34 3.41 5.37 -16.29
C ARG A 34 4.51 6.30 -16.81
N SER A 35 4.13 7.36 -17.51
CA SER A 35 5.09 8.32 -18.05
C SER A 35 5.75 9.17 -16.96
N ALA A 36 5.00 9.56 -15.93
CA ALA A 36 5.54 10.25 -14.76
C ALA A 36 6.53 9.35 -13.99
N ALA A 37 6.18 8.09 -13.75
CA ALA A 37 7.06 7.12 -13.11
C ALA A 37 8.38 6.97 -13.87
N ALA A 38 8.31 6.80 -15.19
CA ALA A 38 9.50 6.72 -16.05
C ALA A 38 10.35 8.01 -16.01
N ARG A 39 9.70 9.18 -16.06
CA ARG A 39 10.38 10.48 -16.04
C ARG A 39 11.11 10.74 -14.73
N TYR A 40 10.52 10.38 -13.60
CA TYR A 40 11.04 10.67 -12.26
C TYR A 40 11.73 9.47 -11.59
N GLY A 41 11.91 8.34 -12.29
CA GLY A 41 12.64 7.18 -11.79
C GLY A 41 11.89 6.37 -10.72
N ALA A 42 10.56 6.37 -10.74
CA ALA A 42 9.75 5.52 -9.87
C ALA A 42 9.41 4.18 -10.55
N GLY A 43 9.25 3.12 -9.75
CA GLY A 43 8.68 1.86 -10.24
C GLY A 43 7.18 2.01 -10.54
N PHE A 44 6.67 1.24 -11.49
CA PHE A 44 5.26 1.29 -11.91
C PHE A 44 4.68 -0.13 -11.94
N TRP A 45 3.75 -0.41 -11.03
CA TRP A 45 2.91 -1.60 -11.02
C TRP A 45 1.60 -1.26 -11.72
N GLY A 46 1.46 -1.74 -12.96
CA GLY A 46 0.31 -1.44 -13.80
C GLY A 46 -1.00 -2.09 -13.33
N PRO A 47 -2.14 -1.74 -13.95
CA PRO A 47 -3.44 -2.26 -13.56
C PRO A 47 -3.49 -3.78 -13.63
N GLY A 48 -4.03 -4.40 -12.58
CA GLY A 48 -4.09 -5.86 -12.44
C GLY A 48 -2.84 -6.49 -11.80
N ALA A 49 -1.84 -5.70 -11.41
CA ALA A 49 -0.67 -6.19 -10.67
C ALA A 49 -0.97 -6.68 -9.24
N GLY A 50 -2.06 -6.19 -8.65
CA GLY A 50 -2.46 -6.51 -7.27
C GLY A 50 -2.60 -5.25 -6.41
N ILE A 51 -3.18 -5.43 -5.22
CA ILE A 51 -3.39 -4.37 -4.24
C ILE A 51 -2.04 -3.93 -3.67
N ILE A 52 -1.83 -2.62 -3.55
CA ILE A 52 -0.57 -2.00 -3.12
C ILE A 52 0.05 -2.68 -1.90
N HIS A 53 -0.75 -2.92 -0.85
CA HIS A 53 -0.25 -3.48 0.41
C HIS A 53 0.16 -4.94 0.31
N GLN A 54 -0.47 -5.70 -0.59
CA GLN A 54 -0.08 -7.09 -0.84
C GLN A 54 1.22 -7.14 -1.63
N VAL A 55 1.32 -6.35 -2.70
CA VAL A 55 2.55 -6.23 -3.51
C VAL A 55 3.71 -5.73 -2.63
N VAL A 56 3.45 -4.78 -1.74
CA VAL A 56 4.42 -4.30 -0.74
C VAL A 56 4.88 -5.40 0.20
N LEU A 57 3.95 -6.17 0.77
CA LEU A 57 4.30 -7.25 1.69
C LEU A 57 5.17 -8.33 0.99
N GLU A 58 4.86 -8.65 -0.26
CA GLU A 58 5.56 -9.69 -1.02
C GLU A 58 6.92 -9.25 -1.58
N ASN A 59 7.14 -7.96 -1.83
CA ASN A 59 8.30 -7.47 -2.60
C ASN A 59 9.15 -6.41 -1.90
N TYR A 60 8.60 -5.64 -0.97
CA TYR A 60 9.23 -4.41 -0.46
C TYR A 60 9.33 -4.34 1.07
N ALA A 61 8.48 -5.05 1.80
CA ALA A 61 8.51 -5.07 3.26
C ALA A 61 9.62 -5.99 3.79
N PHE A 62 10.31 -5.54 4.84
CA PHE A 62 11.33 -6.32 5.54
C PHE A 62 11.50 -5.85 7.00
N PRO A 63 12.02 -6.71 7.89
CA PRO A 63 12.23 -6.36 9.30
C PRO A 63 13.20 -5.17 9.47
N GLY A 64 12.79 -4.16 10.25
CA GLY A 64 13.60 -2.98 10.54
C GLY A 64 13.58 -1.91 9.44
N GLY A 65 12.87 -2.13 8.33
CA GLY A 65 12.62 -1.12 7.31
C GLY A 65 11.75 0.03 7.82
N MET A 66 11.83 1.19 7.16
CA MET A 66 10.92 2.31 7.33
C MET A 66 10.29 2.65 5.98
N MET A 67 8.98 2.84 5.93
CA MET A 67 8.30 3.33 4.72
C MET A 67 7.11 4.23 5.04
N ILE A 68 6.80 5.10 4.09
CA ILE A 68 5.56 5.87 4.05
C ILE A 68 4.81 5.55 2.77
N GLY A 69 3.49 5.59 2.83
CA GLY A 69 2.61 5.32 1.70
C GLY A 69 1.41 6.26 1.70
N THR A 70 0.97 6.70 0.53
CA THR A 70 -0.19 7.59 0.37
C THR A 70 -1.50 6.80 0.47
N ASP A 71 -1.62 5.99 1.51
CA ASP A 71 -2.78 5.16 1.83
C ASP A 71 -2.80 4.84 3.33
N SER A 72 -4.00 4.82 3.93
CA SER A 72 -4.17 4.60 5.38
C SER A 72 -3.81 3.19 5.84
N HIS A 73 -3.85 2.19 4.96
CA HIS A 73 -3.57 0.78 5.29
C HIS A 73 -2.09 0.41 5.08
N THR A 74 -1.23 1.38 4.78
CA THR A 74 0.24 1.22 4.75
C THR A 74 0.81 0.48 5.99
N PRO A 75 0.26 0.62 7.21
CA PRO A 75 0.67 -0.20 8.36
C PRO A 75 0.60 -1.71 8.17
N ASN A 76 -0.04 -2.23 7.13
CA ASN A 76 -0.04 -3.66 6.76
C ASN A 76 1.39 -4.25 6.71
N ALA A 77 2.36 -3.49 6.21
CA ALA A 77 3.77 -3.94 6.16
C ALA A 77 4.39 -4.19 7.54
N GLY A 78 3.78 -3.67 8.61
CA GLY A 78 4.14 -3.99 10.00
C GLY A 78 4.05 -5.48 10.34
N GLY A 79 3.22 -6.24 9.61
CA GLY A 79 3.18 -7.70 9.72
C GLY A 79 4.52 -8.39 9.39
N LEU A 80 5.38 -7.74 8.61
CA LEU A 80 6.76 -8.17 8.32
C LEU A 80 7.83 -7.34 9.06
N GLY A 81 7.45 -6.64 10.12
CA GLY A 81 8.38 -5.89 10.97
C GLY A 81 8.90 -4.59 10.35
N THR A 82 8.27 -4.08 9.29
CA THR A 82 8.54 -2.75 8.75
C THR A 82 7.79 -1.69 9.55
N CYS A 83 8.46 -0.59 9.92
CA CYS A 83 7.80 0.60 10.44
C CYS A 83 7.14 1.37 9.29
N ALA A 84 5.84 1.17 9.10
CA ALA A 84 5.10 1.65 7.93
C ALA A 84 3.97 2.60 8.33
N VAL A 85 3.93 3.80 7.73
CA VAL A 85 2.99 4.87 8.10
C VAL A 85 2.24 5.39 6.88
N GLY A 86 0.92 5.49 6.99
CA GLY A 86 0.09 6.16 5.99
C GLY A 86 0.22 7.68 6.09
N VAL A 87 0.39 8.35 4.95
CA VAL A 87 0.62 9.81 4.87
C VAL A 87 -0.18 10.45 3.75
N GLY A 88 -0.21 11.79 3.71
CA GLY A 88 -0.76 12.53 2.57
C GLY A 88 0.19 12.56 1.37
N GLY A 89 -0.32 13.00 0.21
CA GLY A 89 0.51 13.17 -0.98
C GLY A 89 1.65 14.19 -0.79
N ALA A 90 1.44 15.23 0.01
CA ALA A 90 2.46 16.24 0.29
C ALA A 90 3.65 15.67 1.07
N ASP A 91 3.39 14.88 2.13
CA ASP A 91 4.44 14.22 2.91
C ASP A 91 5.29 13.25 2.06
N ALA A 92 4.62 12.53 1.14
CA ALA A 92 5.32 11.66 0.21
C ALA A 92 6.23 12.45 -0.74
N VAL A 93 5.78 13.63 -1.20
CA VAL A 93 6.59 14.54 -2.03
C VAL A 93 7.81 15.06 -1.27
N ASP A 94 7.68 15.39 0.02
CA ASP A 94 8.82 15.85 0.84
C ASP A 94 9.94 14.79 0.85
N VAL A 95 9.59 13.53 1.15
CA VAL A 95 10.58 12.44 1.15
C VAL A 95 11.13 12.17 -0.26
N MET A 96 10.29 12.24 -1.30
CA MET A 96 10.72 12.10 -2.68
C MET A 96 11.67 13.22 -3.12
N ALA A 97 11.53 14.42 -2.55
CA ALA A 97 12.41 15.56 -2.78
C ALA A 97 13.68 15.52 -1.91
N GLY A 98 13.85 14.52 -1.05
CA GLY A 98 14.97 14.40 -0.13
C GLY A 98 14.86 15.30 1.10
N LEU A 99 13.67 15.82 1.39
CA LEU A 99 13.40 16.60 2.58
C LEU A 99 13.09 15.68 3.77
N PRO A 100 13.41 16.10 5.01
CA PRO A 100 12.98 15.38 6.19
C PRO A 100 11.46 15.36 6.30
N TRP A 101 10.88 14.19 6.56
CA TRP A 101 9.48 14.06 6.94
C TRP A 101 9.32 14.21 8.44
N GLU A 102 8.42 15.10 8.86
CA GLU A 102 8.16 15.36 10.27
C GLU A 102 7.03 14.47 10.80
N LEU A 103 7.22 13.93 11.99
CA LEU A 103 6.21 13.14 12.69
C LEU A 103 6.19 13.51 14.16
N LEU A 104 5.01 13.78 14.71
CA LEU A 104 4.85 13.93 16.15
C LEU A 104 5.28 12.63 16.83
N TYR A 105 6.20 12.73 17.79
CA TYR A 105 6.76 11.55 18.46
C TYR A 105 5.65 10.64 19.01
N PRO A 106 5.51 9.41 18.49
CA PRO A 106 4.36 8.58 18.80
C PRO A 106 4.45 8.03 20.23
N LYS A 107 3.30 7.98 20.90
CA LYS A 107 3.14 7.13 22.08
C LYS A 107 3.12 5.66 21.64
N ARG A 108 3.34 4.75 22.59
CA ARG A 108 3.38 3.31 22.33
C ARG A 108 2.27 2.61 23.12
N ILE A 109 1.55 1.73 22.44
CA ILE A 109 0.61 0.79 23.03
C ILE A 109 1.15 -0.61 22.76
N ALA A 110 1.30 -1.41 23.81
CA ALA A 110 1.73 -2.79 23.69
C ALA A 110 0.52 -3.70 23.87
N VAL A 111 0.21 -4.50 22.83
CA VAL A 111 -0.82 -5.54 22.89
C VAL A 111 -0.10 -6.87 23.11
N TYR A 112 -0.26 -7.45 24.30
CA TYR A 112 0.34 -8.74 24.64
C TYR A 112 -0.66 -9.85 24.34
N LEU A 113 -0.42 -10.61 23.27
CA LEU A 113 -1.23 -11.77 22.90
C LEU A 113 -0.84 -12.98 23.77
N THR A 114 -1.83 -13.66 24.34
CA THR A 114 -1.65 -14.86 25.17
C THR A 114 -2.61 -15.96 24.72
N GLY A 115 -2.29 -17.22 25.02
CA GLY A 115 -3.07 -18.37 24.55
C GLY A 115 -2.83 -18.71 23.08
N GLU A 116 -3.79 -19.38 22.46
CA GLU A 116 -3.74 -19.84 21.07
C GLU A 116 -5.11 -19.67 20.38
N MET A 117 -5.11 -19.37 19.08
CA MET A 117 -6.34 -19.33 18.28
C MET A 117 -6.87 -20.75 18.08
N SER A 118 -8.20 -20.94 18.11
CA SER A 118 -8.82 -22.24 17.92
C SER A 118 -10.18 -22.13 17.19
N GLY A 119 -10.64 -23.24 16.62
CA GLY A 119 -11.93 -23.29 15.92
C GLY A 119 -11.98 -22.39 14.69
N TRP A 120 -12.95 -21.48 14.66
CA TRP A 120 -13.18 -20.53 13.55
C TRP A 120 -12.46 -19.19 13.73
N THR A 121 -11.77 -18.98 14.85
CA THR A 121 -11.06 -17.73 15.13
C THR A 121 -9.92 -17.51 14.13
N ALA A 122 -9.83 -16.31 13.57
CA ALA A 122 -8.84 -15.89 12.58
C ALA A 122 -8.08 -14.63 13.05
N PRO A 123 -6.92 -14.28 12.44
CA PRO A 123 -6.20 -13.05 12.76
C PRO A 123 -7.05 -11.77 12.67
N LYS A 124 -8.07 -11.77 11.80
CA LYS A 124 -9.03 -10.67 11.67
C LYS A 124 -9.81 -10.40 12.96
N ASP A 125 -10.09 -11.43 13.76
CA ASP A 125 -10.85 -11.28 15.00
C ASP A 125 -10.04 -10.53 16.07
N VAL A 126 -8.71 -10.65 16.04
CA VAL A 126 -7.82 -9.96 16.99
C VAL A 126 -7.87 -8.45 16.82
N ILE A 127 -7.93 -7.95 15.57
CA ILE A 127 -7.96 -6.51 15.29
C ILE A 127 -9.37 -5.90 15.35
N LEU A 128 -10.42 -6.75 15.37
CA LEU A 128 -11.82 -6.30 15.51
C LEU A 128 -12.26 -6.09 16.96
N TYR A 129 -11.54 -6.64 17.94
CA TYR A 129 -11.84 -6.58 19.37
C TYR A 129 -11.07 -5.45 20.06
#